data_AF-A0A7J3J2Z9-F1
#
_entry.id   AF-A0A7J3J2Z9-F1
#
_cell.length_a   1.000
_cell.length_b   1.000
_cell.length_c   1.000
_cell.angle_alpha   90.00
_cell.angle_beta   90.00
_cell.angle_gamma   90.00
#
_symmetry.space_group_name_H-M   'P 1'
#
loop_
_entity.id
_entity.type
_entity.pdbx_description
1 polymer ?
#
loop_
_entity_poly.entity_id
_entity_poly.type
_entity_poly.pdbx_seq_one_letter_code
_entity_poly.pdbx_strand_id
1 'polypeptide(L)'
;MTERKKDLMDVEFGVRHILAHYPNARSNDKLLMLYFWRDVDGIEITPEFWSAFLKKATHPETIRRTRQKIQSQGEYLPDEETLQRRRKSEEGFKKYAQTKLF
;
A
#
# COMPACT_ATOMS: atom_id res chain seq x y z
N MET A 1 -19.55 -10.17 -9.31
CA MET A 1 -18.54 -9.67 -8.35
C MET A 1 -17.68 -8.66 -9.09
N THR A 2 -17.63 -7.39 -8.66
CA THR A 2 -16.91 -6.32 -9.39
C THR A 2 -15.39 -6.55 -9.30
N GLU A 3 -14.63 -6.36 -10.38
CA GLU A 3 -13.17 -6.60 -10.45
C GLU A 3 -12.41 -6.02 -9.24
N ARG A 4 -12.70 -4.78 -8.84
CA ARG A 4 -12.07 -4.12 -7.68
C ARG A 4 -12.25 -4.83 -6.33
N LYS A 5 -13.36 -5.57 -6.12
CA LYS A 5 -13.55 -6.35 -4.88
C LYS A 5 -12.65 -7.58 -4.84
N LYS A 6 -12.32 -8.14 -6.01
CA LYS A 6 -11.39 -9.25 -6.14
C LYS A 6 -9.98 -8.79 -5.78
N ASP A 7 -9.52 -7.68 -6.36
CA ASP A 7 -8.17 -7.15 -6.10
C ASP A 7 -7.91 -6.82 -4.62
N LEU A 8 -8.89 -6.20 -3.93
CA LEU A 8 -8.76 -5.91 -2.50
C LEU A 8 -8.72 -7.18 -1.64
N MET A 9 -9.50 -8.20 -2.04
CA MET A 9 -9.51 -9.50 -1.37
C MET A 9 -8.17 -10.22 -1.57
N ASP A 10 -7.57 -10.07 -2.76
CA ASP A 10 -6.26 -10.64 -3.09
C ASP A 10 -5.14 -9.94 -2.31
N VAL A 11 -5.19 -8.60 -2.16
CA VAL A 11 -4.22 -7.86 -1.32
C VAL A 11 -4.38 -8.20 0.16
N GLU A 12 -5.61 -8.23 0.70
CA GLU A 12 -5.84 -8.61 2.11
C GLU A 12 -5.33 -10.04 2.37
N PHE A 13 -5.60 -10.97 1.46
CA PHE A 13 -5.10 -12.33 1.54
C PHE A 13 -3.57 -12.38 1.50
N GLY A 14 -2.94 -11.66 0.57
CA GLY A 14 -1.48 -11.58 0.47
C GLY A 14 -0.85 -11.00 1.74
N VAL A 15 -1.40 -9.92 2.30
CA VAL A 15 -0.93 -9.34 3.56
C VAL A 15 -1.04 -10.36 4.70
N ARG A 16 -2.18 -11.04 4.84
CA ARG A 16 -2.36 -12.08 5.86
C ARG A 16 -1.36 -13.22 5.69
N HIS A 17 -1.11 -13.64 4.45
CA HIS A 17 -0.11 -14.66 4.13
C HIS A 17 1.28 -14.23 4.60
N ILE A 18 1.74 -13.02 4.27
CA ILE A 18 3.06 -12.52 4.70
C ILE A 18 3.14 -12.41 6.22
N LEU A 19 2.13 -11.87 6.89
CA LEU A 19 2.14 -11.72 8.35
C LEU A 19 2.12 -13.06 9.10
N ALA A 20 1.53 -14.10 8.50
CA ALA A 20 1.55 -15.46 9.04
C ALA A 20 2.94 -16.10 8.91
N HIS A 21 3.58 -15.99 7.75
CA HIS A 21 4.84 -16.67 7.43
C HIS A 21 6.09 -15.91 7.91
N TYR A 22 6.03 -14.59 8.01
CA TYR A 22 7.16 -13.73 8.39
C TYR A 22 6.80 -12.88 9.63
N PRO A 23 6.98 -13.40 10.85
CA PRO A 23 6.60 -12.69 12.08
C PRO A 23 7.30 -11.33 12.26
N ASN A 24 8.52 -11.17 11.75
CA ASN A 24 9.28 -9.93 11.77
C ASN A 24 8.65 -8.80 10.92
N ALA A 25 7.80 -9.15 9.95
CA ALA A 25 7.08 -8.19 9.11
C ALA A 25 5.89 -7.54 9.86
N ARG A 26 5.42 -8.14 10.97
CA ARG A 26 4.25 -7.65 11.72
C ARG A 26 4.45 -6.27 12.34
N SER A 27 5.69 -5.93 12.67
CA SER A 27 6.07 -4.66 13.29
C SER A 27 6.99 -3.82 12.42
N ASN A 28 7.15 -4.17 11.14
CA ASN A 28 8.05 -3.49 10.23
C ASN A 28 7.45 -3.42 8.83
N ASP A 29 6.80 -2.29 8.54
CA ASP A 29 6.10 -2.05 7.27
C ASP A 29 7.03 -2.20 6.06
N LYS A 30 8.30 -1.82 6.18
CA LYS A 30 9.25 -1.98 5.07
C LYS A 30 9.53 -3.45 4.77
N LEU A 31 9.66 -4.28 5.80
CA LEU A 31 9.80 -5.73 5.61
C LEU A 31 8.52 -6.32 5.01
N LEU A 32 7.35 -5.92 5.52
CA LEU A 32 6.06 -6.33 4.97
C LEU A 32 5.97 -6.03 3.47
N MET A 33 6.33 -4.80 3.06
CA MET A 33 6.33 -4.41 1.65
C MET A 33 7.30 -5.23 0.80
N LEU A 34 8.54 -5.41 1.27
CA LEU A 34 9.54 -6.19 0.54
C LEU A 34 9.12 -7.66 0.35
N TYR A 35 8.59 -8.30 1.40
CA TYR A 35 8.08 -9.67 1.30
C TYR A 35 6.85 -9.75 0.40
N PHE A 36 5.92 -8.80 0.49
CA PHE A 36 4.74 -8.78 -0.36
C PHE A 36 5.13 -8.66 -1.84
N TRP A 37 6.00 -7.71 -2.19
CA TRP A 37 6.46 -7.54 -3.56
C TRP A 37 7.18 -8.77 -4.10
N ARG A 38 8.00 -9.42 -3.28
CA ARG A 38 8.74 -10.62 -3.69
C ARG A 38 7.83 -11.84 -3.85
N ASP A 39 6.98 -12.11 -2.85
CA ASP A 39 6.28 -13.40 -2.74
C ASP A 39 4.87 -13.36 -3.34
N VAL A 40 4.21 -12.20 -3.34
CA VAL A 40 2.85 -12.03 -3.87
C VAL A 40 2.89 -11.45 -5.28
N ASP A 41 3.64 -10.36 -5.48
CA ASP A 41 3.74 -9.73 -6.80
C ASP A 41 4.79 -10.39 -7.71
N GLY A 42 5.63 -11.28 -7.17
CA GLY A 42 6.65 -12.01 -7.93
C GLY A 42 7.80 -11.13 -8.42
N ILE A 43 8.04 -9.98 -7.79
CA ILE A 43 9.08 -9.03 -8.17
C ILE A 43 10.43 -9.55 -7.67
N GLU A 44 11.39 -9.69 -8.59
CA GLU A 44 12.76 -10.01 -8.23
C GLU A 44 13.43 -8.83 -7.52
N ILE A 45 13.82 -9.03 -6.26
CA ILE A 45 14.47 -8.02 -5.43
C ILE A 45 15.92 -8.42 -5.17
N THR A 46 16.87 -7.59 -5.61
CA THR A 46 18.29 -7.85 -5.37
C THR A 46 18.65 -7.65 -3.89
N PRO A 47 19.67 -8.36 -3.36
CA PRO A 47 20.15 -8.16 -1.99
C PRO A 47 20.55 -6.71 -1.69
N GLU A 48 21.11 -6.01 -2.68
CA GLU A 48 21.53 -4.61 -2.57
C GLU A 48 20.31 -3.70 -2.39
N PHE A 49 19.26 -3.90 -3.19
CA PHE A 49 18.02 -3.14 -3.05
C PHE A 49 17.34 -3.43 -1.72
N TRP A 50 17.28 -4.69 -1.31
CA TRP A 50 16.72 -5.10 -0.02
C TRP A 50 17.39 -4.36 1.14
N SER A 51 18.72 -4.37 1.15
CA SER A 51 19.53 -3.69 2.18
C SER A 51 19.35 -2.17 2.13
N ALA A 52 19.38 -1.57 0.94
CA ALA A 52 19.19 -0.13 0.76
C ALA A 52 17.80 0.32 1.21
N PHE A 53 16.75 -0.42 0.85
CA PHE A 53 15.37 -0.08 1.20
C PHE A 53 15.15 -0.15 2.73
N LEU A 54 15.62 -1.20 3.38
CA LEU A 54 15.48 -1.33 4.83
C LEU A 54 16.28 -0.27 5.59
N LYS A 55 17.56 -0.10 5.25
CA LYS A 55 18.50 0.68 6.07
C LYS A 55 18.57 2.16 5.69
N LYS A 56 18.37 2.50 4.43
CA LYS A 56 18.64 3.85 3.89
C LYS A 56 17.39 4.57 3.39
N ALA A 57 16.44 3.87 2.80
CA ALA A 57 15.28 4.54 2.21
C ALA A 57 14.40 5.23 3.27
N THR A 58 13.86 6.39 2.95
CA THR A 58 12.84 7.05 3.79
C THR A 58 11.57 6.19 3.81
N HIS A 59 10.88 6.16 4.95
CA HIS A 59 9.65 5.39 5.08
C HIS A 59 8.61 5.82 4.03
N PRO A 60 8.01 4.89 3.25
CA PRO A 60 7.06 5.24 2.20
C PRO A 60 5.86 6.04 2.72
N GLU A 61 5.36 5.71 3.92
CA GLU A 61 4.28 6.46 4.58
C GLU A 61 4.66 7.91 4.89
N THR A 62 5.91 8.16 5.30
CA THR A 62 6.41 9.52 5.53
C THR A 62 6.39 10.32 4.24
N ILE A 63 6.89 9.75 3.14
CA ILE A 63 6.85 10.39 1.81
C ILE A 63 5.40 10.67 1.42
N ARG A 64 4.49 9.70 1.60
CA ARG A 64 3.07 9.84 1.28
C ARG A 64 2.41 10.97 2.06
N ARG A 65 2.59 11.03 3.38
CA ARG A 65 2.02 12.07 4.25
C ARG A 65 2.56 13.45 3.92
N THR A 66 3.87 13.58 3.71
CA THR A 66 4.49 14.84 3.32
C THR A 66 3.95 15.34 1.99
N ARG A 67 3.82 14.46 0.99
CA ARG A 67 3.17 14.80 -0.29
C ARG A 67 1.74 15.29 -0.07
N GLN A 68 0.95 14.61 0.75
CA GLN A 68 -0.44 15.03 1.04
C GLN A 68 -0.50 16.40 1.70
N LYS A 69 0.42 16.70 2.62
CA LYS A 69 0.53 18.02 3.26
C LYS A 69 0.82 19.11 2.23
N ILE A 70 1.82 18.92 1.36
CA ILE A 70 2.16 19.87 0.30
C ILE A 70 0.95 20.10 -0.62
N GLN A 71 0.28 19.02 -1.04
CA GLN A 71 -0.91 19.13 -1.89
C GLN A 71 -2.08 19.84 -1.21
N SER A 72 -2.25 19.69 0.11
CA SER A 72 -3.28 20.44 0.86
C SER A 72 -3.05 21.95 0.90
N GLN A 73 -1.82 22.40 0.62
CA GLN A 73 -1.45 23.81 0.54
C GLN A 73 -1.68 24.39 -0.87
N GLY A 74 -2.19 23.59 -1.81
CA GLY A 74 -2.42 24.00 -3.20
C GLY A 74 -1.23 23.79 -4.12
N GLU A 75 -0.14 23.21 -3.62
CA GLU A 75 1.09 22.99 -4.39
C GLU A 75 1.11 21.61 -5.06
N TYR A 76 1.65 21.52 -6.27
CA TYR A 76 1.83 20.26 -7.04
C TYR A 76 0.57 19.38 -7.06
N LEU A 77 -0.59 20.01 -7.30
CA LEU A 77 -1.86 19.31 -7.37
C LEU A 77 -1.85 18.29 -8.53
N PRO A 78 -2.42 17.09 -8.32
CA PRO A 78 -2.58 16.13 -9.40
C PRO A 78 -3.62 16.63 -10.41
N ASP A 79 -3.59 16.08 -11.62
CA ASP A 79 -4.62 16.34 -12.63
C ASP A 79 -6.03 15.92 -12.17
N GLU A 80 -7.05 16.49 -12.84
CA GLU A 80 -8.45 16.25 -12.49
C GLU A 80 -8.82 14.76 -12.64
N GLU A 81 -8.28 14.07 -13.64
CA GLU A 81 -8.53 12.63 -13.84
C GLU A 81 -8.06 11.81 -12.62
N THR A 82 -6.87 12.10 -12.11
CA THR A 82 -6.30 11.45 -10.94
C THR A 82 -7.13 11.75 -9.69
N LEU A 83 -7.62 12.99 -9.53
CA LEU A 83 -8.51 13.35 -8.42
C LEU A 83 -9.81 12.55 -8.46
N GLN A 84 -10.43 12.44 -9.63
CA GLN A 84 -11.67 11.68 -9.82
C GLN A 84 -11.47 10.19 -9.53
N ARG A 85 -10.34 9.61 -9.98
CA ARG A 85 -10.00 8.22 -9.67
C ARG A 85 -9.83 7.99 -8.17
N ARG A 86 -9.16 8.91 -7.47
CA ARG A 86 -8.96 8.84 -6.01
C ARG A 86 -10.28 8.90 -5.25
N ARG A 87 -11.17 9.84 -5.58
CA ARG A 87 -12.51 9.95 -4.98
C ARG A 87 -13.32 8.66 -5.10
N LYS A 88 -13.35 8.07 -6.30
CA LYS A 88 -14.03 6.78 -6.55
C LYS A 88 -13.44 5.63 -5.72
N SER A 89 -12.13 5.62 -5.49
CA SER A 89 -11.48 4.59 -4.66
C SER A 89 -11.77 4.77 -3.17
N GLU A 90 -11.76 6.00 -2.66
CA GLU A 90 -12.08 6.30 -1.27
C GLU A 90 -13.53 5.94 -0.92
N GLU A 91 -14.48 6.26 -1.80
CA GLU A 91 -15.89 5.87 -1.63
C GLU A 91 -16.07 4.34 -1.62
N GLY A 92 -15.35 3.63 -2.50
CA GLY A 92 -15.35 2.17 -2.54
C GLY A 92 -14.84 1.55 -1.25
N PHE A 93 -13.72 2.07 -0.72
CA PHE A 93 -13.14 1.61 0.54
C PHE A 93 -14.07 1.87 1.74
N LYS A 94 -14.67 3.06 1.83
CA LYS A 94 -15.64 3.39 2.91
C LYS A 94 -16.81 2.40 2.95
N LYS A 95 -17.37 2.05 1.79
CA LYS A 95 -18.46 1.06 1.68
C LYS A 95 -18.01 -0.33 2.14
N TYR A 96 -16.80 -0.76 1.75
CA TYR A 96 -16.25 -2.04 2.19
C TYR A 96 -16.02 -2.10 3.70
N ALA A 97 -15.38 -1.09 4.27
CA ALA A 97 -15.10 -1.00 5.71
C ALA A 97 -16.37 -1.06 6.57
N GLN A 98 -17.46 -0.42 6.12
CA GLN A 98 -18.76 -0.49 6.80
C GLN A 98 -19.41 -1.88 6.71
N THR A 99 -19.13 -2.65 5.65
CA THR A 99 -19.73 -3.99 5.44
C THR A 99 -19.08 -5.07 6.31
N LYS A 100 -17.82 -4.91 6.73
CA LYS A 100 -17.09 -5.86 7.60
C LYS A 100 -17.17 -5.54 9.11
N LEU A 101 -17.86 -4.46 9.49
CA LEU A 101 -18.09 -4.06 10.89
C LEU A 101 -19.39 -4.66 11.49
N PHE A 102 -20.05 -5.55 10.74
CA PHE A 102 -21.19 -6.38 11.14
C PHE A 102 -20.91 -7.84 10.72
#